data_AF-A0A9J7MAA1-F1
#
_entry.id   AF-A0A9J7MAA1-F1
#
_cell.length_a   1.000
_cell.length_b   1.000
_cell.length_c   1.000
_cell.angle_alpha   90.00
_cell.angle_beta   90.00
_cell.angle_gamma   90.00
#
_symmetry.space_group_name_H-M   'P 1'
#
loop_
_entity.id
_entity.type
_entity.pdbx_description
1 polymer ?
#
loop_
_entity_poly.entity_id
_entity_poly.type
_entity_poly.pdbx_seq_one_letter_code
_entity_poly.pdbx_strand_id
1 'polypeptide(L)'
;MKIDKILNPWKEKGLSLMGKVTLVNTLIVSQFIFLLSSLPSPSSAFFDKYEKKIFKFLWRDGPERVKRKTIYNDYDQGGLKLQNLRAVDLKLKAALVPKLHKNENWFCSKLLSFSSPVLRTSTFPFAQLKTNDFEILIKKVVSLFFRQVIQSWLKYQLRPPENSIQVKQQLLCLNSHICINRRPFCSSAFFNKKVLFVNDIIDAENNFLSFDSFVVKFGDVCTAYQYHQLLSAIPPQWKHILRQGSSELRVCIPACRDVTWLHSKNINKCLYAFYMNEARLCETSDRIQYTWEDYFNCPIPWQKVYSLPYKISIDSSVCMFQHKLLFKYLTVNKTLYTWGLKESPLCEYCNEDEETVFHLFFHCRVATLFWRQVEDWFFVNTGEHLNLNLFKVIFGDLNCRCPVSANMIILLGKHFIFKNRQRSLNLQAFISYMSYFHRLEYIIAKRMDKIKEHFGKWGKIALSLKQ
;
A
#
# COMPACT_ATOMS: atom_id res chain seq x y z
N MET A 1 -21.75 16.12 -13.52
CA MET A 1 -21.79 15.07 -12.45
C MET A 1 -21.23 15.67 -11.15
N LYS A 2 -21.61 15.20 -9.95
CA LYS A 2 -21.16 15.77 -8.65
C LYS A 2 -19.63 15.89 -8.54
N ILE A 3 -18.88 14.91 -9.03
CA ILE A 3 -17.40 14.96 -9.05
C ILE A 3 -16.86 16.08 -9.90
N ASP A 4 -17.41 16.33 -11.09
CA ASP A 4 -16.89 17.38 -11.97
C ASP A 4 -17.05 18.74 -11.27
N LYS A 5 -18.18 18.94 -10.57
CA LYS A 5 -18.39 20.14 -9.75
C LYS A 5 -17.37 20.26 -8.60
N ILE A 6 -16.93 19.14 -8.01
CA ILE A 6 -15.91 19.14 -6.95
C ILE A 6 -14.51 19.37 -7.52
N LEU A 7 -14.15 18.75 -8.65
CA LEU A 7 -12.78 18.79 -9.20
C LEU A 7 -12.48 20.03 -10.05
N ASN A 8 -13.45 20.52 -10.82
CA ASN A 8 -13.26 21.64 -11.75
C ASN A 8 -12.68 22.90 -11.07
N PRO A 9 -13.14 23.33 -9.87
CA PRO A 9 -12.58 24.49 -9.18
C PRO A 9 -11.09 24.36 -8.81
N TRP A 10 -10.56 23.13 -8.77
CA TRP A 10 -9.17 22.85 -8.44
C TRP A 10 -8.31 22.54 -9.65
N LYS A 11 -8.92 22.40 -10.84
CA LYS A 11 -8.21 22.04 -12.07
C LYS A 11 -7.22 23.12 -12.49
N GLU A 12 -7.66 24.38 -12.41
CA GLU A 12 -6.88 25.57 -12.74
C GLU A 12 -5.94 26.02 -11.61
N LYS A 13 -6.13 25.50 -10.39
CA LYS A 13 -5.22 25.81 -9.28
C LYS A 13 -3.86 25.14 -9.56
N GLY A 14 -2.79 25.85 -9.24
CA GLY A 14 -1.39 25.41 -9.38
C GLY A 14 -0.97 24.24 -8.49
N LEU A 15 -1.86 23.28 -8.21
CA LEU A 15 -1.63 22.16 -7.31
C LEU A 15 -0.57 21.20 -7.87
N SER A 16 0.30 20.76 -6.96
CA SER A 16 1.22 19.64 -7.19
C SER A 16 0.44 18.33 -7.40
N LEU A 17 1.04 17.35 -8.08
CA LEU A 17 0.40 16.05 -8.32
C LEU A 17 0.04 15.36 -6.99
N MET A 18 0.93 15.40 -6.00
CA MET A 18 0.66 14.95 -4.63
C MET A 18 -0.52 15.69 -4.00
N GLY A 19 -0.60 17.02 -4.14
CA GLY A 19 -1.74 17.80 -3.64
C GLY A 19 -3.06 17.39 -4.29
N LYS A 20 -3.06 17.11 -5.60
CA LYS A 20 -4.23 16.60 -6.32
C LYS A 20 -4.64 15.20 -5.85
N VAL A 21 -3.69 14.30 -5.62
CA VAL A 21 -3.96 12.96 -5.08
C VAL A 21 -4.58 13.06 -3.69
N THR A 22 -4.03 13.91 -2.82
CA THR A 22 -4.62 14.19 -1.50
C THR A 22 -6.06 14.66 -1.65
N LEU A 23 -6.33 15.61 -2.54
CA LEU A 23 -7.67 16.12 -2.80
C LEU A 23 -8.64 15.03 -3.28
N VAL A 24 -8.21 14.17 -4.21
CA VAL A 24 -9.03 13.05 -4.68
C VAL A 24 -9.37 12.11 -3.52
N ASN A 25 -8.38 11.72 -2.73
CA ASN A 25 -8.60 10.83 -1.60
C ASN A 25 -9.54 11.47 -0.54
N THR A 26 -9.39 12.76 -0.25
CA THR A 26 -10.16 13.44 0.81
C THR A 26 -11.55 13.90 0.37
N LEU A 27 -11.72 14.36 -0.88
CA LEU A 27 -12.97 14.95 -1.35
C LEU A 27 -13.78 14.04 -2.28
N ILE A 28 -13.12 13.14 -3.02
CA ILE A 28 -13.81 12.26 -3.97
C ILE A 28 -14.07 10.90 -3.35
N VAL A 29 -13.03 10.22 -2.88
CA VAL A 29 -13.17 8.85 -2.36
C VAL A 29 -14.07 8.82 -1.13
N SER A 30 -13.98 9.83 -0.26
CA SER A 30 -14.84 9.99 0.92
C SER A 30 -16.34 10.00 0.60
N GLN A 31 -16.74 10.58 -0.53
CA GLN A 31 -18.15 10.64 -0.97
C GLN A 31 -18.71 9.25 -1.30
N PHE A 32 -17.84 8.30 -1.65
CA PHE A 32 -18.24 6.93 -1.98
C PHE A 32 -18.24 5.99 -0.78
N ILE A 33 -17.55 6.32 0.32
CA ILE A 33 -17.41 5.39 1.46
C ILE A 33 -18.77 4.92 1.96
N PHE A 34 -19.70 5.84 2.20
CA PHE A 34 -21.04 5.48 2.69
C PHE A 34 -21.82 4.67 1.66
N LEU A 35 -21.79 5.07 0.38
CA LEU A 35 -22.54 4.40 -0.69
C LEU A 35 -22.02 2.98 -0.90
N LEU A 36 -20.71 2.78 -0.99
CA LEU A 36 -20.08 1.48 -1.23
C LEU A 36 -20.22 0.54 -0.02
N SER A 37 -20.33 1.09 1.20
CA SER A 37 -20.56 0.31 2.42
C SER A 37 -22.02 -0.05 2.69
N SER A 38 -22.98 0.57 1.98
CA SER A 38 -24.42 0.37 2.22
C SER A 38 -25.16 -0.22 1.02
N LEU A 39 -24.62 -0.07 -0.19
CA LEU A 39 -25.26 -0.48 -1.44
C LEU A 39 -24.46 -1.60 -2.13
N PRO A 40 -25.12 -2.39 -3.00
CA PRO A 40 -24.43 -3.29 -3.89
C PRO A 40 -23.33 -2.59 -4.69
N SER A 41 -22.27 -3.35 -4.95
CA SER A 41 -21.13 -2.99 -5.78
C SER A 41 -21.61 -2.48 -7.15
N PRO A 42 -21.20 -1.27 -7.59
CA PRO A 42 -21.46 -0.79 -8.94
C PRO A 42 -20.81 -1.68 -10.01
N SER A 43 -21.21 -1.50 -11.27
CA SER A 43 -20.62 -2.21 -12.40
C SER A 43 -19.14 -1.84 -12.63
N SER A 44 -18.38 -2.70 -13.33
CA SER A 44 -16.97 -2.37 -13.69
C SER A 44 -16.89 -1.05 -14.47
N ALA A 45 -17.81 -0.84 -15.42
CA ALA A 45 -17.88 0.38 -16.23
C ALA A 45 -18.05 1.65 -15.38
N PHE A 46 -18.71 1.56 -14.21
CA PHE A 46 -18.76 2.65 -13.26
C PHE A 46 -17.34 2.98 -12.77
N PHE A 47 -16.62 2.01 -12.21
CA PHE A 47 -15.27 2.23 -11.69
C PHE A 47 -14.32 2.79 -12.75
N ASP A 48 -14.34 2.23 -13.97
CA ASP A 48 -13.47 2.65 -15.08
C ASP A 48 -13.75 4.10 -15.50
N LYS A 49 -15.03 4.50 -15.53
CA LYS A 49 -15.45 5.88 -15.81
C LYS A 49 -14.90 6.86 -14.77
N TYR A 50 -14.97 6.52 -13.48
CA TYR A 50 -14.48 7.38 -12.41
C TYR A 50 -12.96 7.46 -12.37
N GLU A 51 -12.29 6.33 -12.57
CA GLU A 51 -10.84 6.27 -12.67
C GLU A 51 -10.34 7.15 -13.81
N LYS A 52 -10.94 7.05 -15.01
CA LYS A 52 -10.62 7.92 -16.16
C LYS A 52 -10.75 9.40 -15.82
N LYS A 53 -11.80 9.80 -15.08
CA LYS A 53 -11.98 11.19 -14.64
C LYS A 53 -10.92 11.64 -13.64
N ILE A 54 -10.59 10.79 -12.67
CA ILE A 54 -9.53 11.06 -11.69
C ILE A 54 -8.20 11.30 -12.41
N PHE A 55 -7.78 10.40 -13.30
CA PHE A 55 -6.50 10.54 -14.00
C PHE A 55 -6.46 11.72 -14.95
N LYS A 56 -7.57 12.04 -15.64
CA LYS A 56 -7.68 13.30 -16.40
C LYS A 56 -7.46 14.53 -15.52
N PHE A 57 -8.04 14.57 -14.32
CA PHE A 57 -7.81 15.67 -13.38
C PHE A 57 -6.35 15.74 -12.88
N LEU A 58 -5.76 14.59 -12.54
CA LEU A 58 -4.36 14.51 -12.09
C LEU A 58 -3.41 15.11 -13.14
N TRP A 59 -3.62 14.80 -14.41
CA TRP A 59 -2.77 15.21 -15.53
C TRP A 59 -3.26 16.43 -16.32
N ARG A 60 -4.30 17.14 -15.84
CA ARG A 60 -4.90 18.32 -16.51
C ARG A 60 -5.30 18.05 -17.96
N ASP A 61 -5.96 16.91 -18.19
CA ASP A 61 -6.31 16.38 -19.51
C ASP A 61 -5.12 16.13 -20.46
N GLY A 62 -3.88 16.32 -19.98
CA GLY A 62 -2.66 15.95 -20.68
C GLY A 62 -2.33 14.45 -20.57
N PRO A 63 -1.25 14.02 -21.22
CA PRO A 63 -0.82 12.63 -21.21
C PRO A 63 -0.37 12.18 -19.81
N GLU A 64 -0.73 10.95 -19.45
CA GLU A 64 -0.30 10.32 -18.20
C GLU A 64 1.20 10.02 -18.28
N ARG A 65 2.02 10.69 -17.46
CA ARG A 65 3.49 10.53 -17.50
C ARG A 65 4.00 9.32 -16.72
N VAL A 66 3.19 8.80 -15.82
CA VAL A 66 3.51 7.66 -14.96
C VAL A 66 2.36 6.66 -15.04
N LYS A 67 2.68 5.37 -15.08
CA LYS A 67 1.69 4.29 -15.12
C LYS A 67 0.75 4.38 -13.91
N ARG A 68 -0.55 4.16 -14.13
CA ARG A 68 -1.58 4.24 -13.08
C ARG A 68 -1.29 3.36 -11.87
N LYS A 69 -0.87 2.10 -12.12
CA LYS A 69 -0.51 1.13 -11.08
C LYS A 69 0.54 1.67 -10.12
N THR A 70 1.55 2.37 -10.65
CA THR A 70 2.60 2.97 -9.83
C THR A 70 2.05 4.09 -8.94
N ILE A 71 1.12 4.92 -9.42
CA ILE A 71 0.53 6.02 -8.65
C ILE A 71 -0.26 5.53 -7.43
N TYR A 72 -0.84 4.33 -7.49
CA TYR A 72 -1.55 3.73 -6.35
C TYR A 72 -0.62 3.29 -5.21
N ASN A 73 0.64 2.99 -5.50
CA ASN A 73 1.59 2.48 -4.52
C ASN A 73 1.89 3.50 -3.42
N ASP A 74 2.49 3.00 -2.33
CA ASP A 74 3.07 3.85 -1.30
C ASP A 74 4.32 4.60 -1.81
N TYR A 75 4.70 5.65 -1.08
CA TYR A 75 5.84 6.51 -1.44
C TYR A 75 7.17 5.76 -1.54
N ASP A 76 7.36 4.72 -0.73
CA ASP A 76 8.56 3.89 -0.75
C ASP A 76 8.62 2.97 -1.98
N GLN A 77 7.52 2.81 -2.70
CA GLN A 77 7.44 2.08 -3.96
C GLN A 77 7.24 3.04 -5.16
N GLY A 78 7.59 4.31 -4.98
CA GLY A 78 7.52 5.36 -6.00
C GLY A 78 6.10 5.84 -6.33
N GLY A 79 5.09 5.43 -5.56
CA GLY A 79 3.72 5.86 -5.76
C GLY A 79 3.33 7.11 -4.98
N LEU A 80 2.07 7.51 -5.10
CA LEU A 80 1.51 8.70 -4.44
C LEU A 80 0.31 8.37 -3.54
N LYS A 81 0.07 7.10 -3.23
CA LYS A 81 -1.02 6.60 -2.39
C LYS A 81 -2.42 6.99 -2.90
N LEU A 82 -2.61 7.05 -4.22
CA LEU A 82 -3.95 7.26 -4.77
C LEU A 82 -4.83 6.05 -4.42
N GLN A 83 -6.03 6.29 -3.92
CA GLN A 83 -6.94 5.18 -3.60
C GLN A 83 -7.68 4.69 -4.85
N ASN A 84 -7.72 3.37 -5.02
CA ASN A 84 -8.51 2.72 -6.06
C ASN A 84 -9.93 2.43 -5.54
N LEU A 85 -10.94 3.02 -6.19
CA LEU A 85 -12.33 2.92 -5.75
C LEU A 85 -12.87 1.49 -5.70
N ARG A 86 -12.44 0.62 -6.63
CA ARG A 86 -12.86 -0.79 -6.66
C ARG A 86 -12.27 -1.57 -5.49
N ALA A 87 -10.98 -1.35 -5.19
CA ALA A 87 -10.35 -1.95 -4.01
C ALA A 87 -10.95 -1.41 -2.70
N VAL A 88 -11.32 -0.13 -2.65
CA VAL A 88 -12.06 0.46 -1.52
C VAL A 88 -13.42 -0.22 -1.32
N ASP A 89 -14.19 -0.44 -2.39
CA ASP A 89 -15.47 -1.14 -2.33
C ASP A 89 -15.34 -2.54 -1.72
N LEU A 90 -14.49 -3.38 -2.32
CA LEU A 90 -14.29 -4.77 -1.88
C LEU A 90 -13.77 -4.84 -0.43
N LYS A 91 -12.86 -3.95 -0.06
CA LYS A 91 -12.36 -3.81 1.32
C LYS A 91 -13.49 -3.47 2.29
N LEU A 92 -14.32 -2.47 1.99
CA LEU A 92 -15.42 -2.06 2.87
C LEU A 92 -16.45 -3.19 3.05
N LYS A 93 -16.76 -3.91 1.96
CA LYS A 93 -17.64 -5.07 1.99
C LYS A 93 -17.07 -6.18 2.86
N ALA A 94 -15.83 -6.60 2.62
CA ALA A 94 -15.18 -7.63 3.42
C ALA A 94 -15.06 -7.23 4.90
N ALA A 95 -14.74 -5.97 5.19
CA ALA A 95 -14.61 -5.45 6.55
C ALA A 95 -15.93 -5.41 7.33
N LEU A 96 -17.08 -5.66 6.70
CA LEU A 96 -18.36 -5.76 7.39
C LEU A 96 -18.54 -7.11 8.09
N VAL A 97 -17.98 -8.21 7.58
CA VAL A 97 -18.12 -9.55 8.19
C VAL A 97 -17.58 -9.60 9.63
N PRO A 98 -16.37 -9.10 9.93
CA PRO A 98 -15.86 -9.02 11.30
C PRO A 98 -16.75 -8.20 12.24
N LYS A 99 -17.37 -7.13 11.72
CA LYS A 99 -18.26 -6.26 12.49
C LYS A 99 -19.59 -6.94 12.81
N LEU A 100 -20.14 -7.67 11.84
CA LEU A 100 -21.37 -8.45 12.03
C LEU A 100 -21.14 -9.56 13.05
N HIS A 101 -20.00 -10.25 12.98
CA HIS A 101 -19.60 -11.27 13.95
C HIS A 101 -19.49 -10.73 15.37
N LYS A 102 -18.87 -9.55 15.56
CA LYS A 102 -18.75 -8.91 16.88
C LYS A 102 -20.10 -8.46 17.44
N ASN A 103 -21.03 -8.06 16.57
CA ASN A 103 -22.30 -7.47 16.96
C ASN A 103 -23.46 -8.40 16.58
N GLU A 104 -23.58 -9.53 17.26
CA GLU A 104 -24.63 -10.53 17.02
C GLU A 104 -26.05 -9.95 17.19
N ASN A 105 -26.18 -8.90 18.00
CA ASN A 105 -27.45 -8.21 18.25
C ASN A 105 -27.94 -7.33 17.08
N TRP A 106 -27.08 -7.00 16.11
CA TRP A 106 -27.51 -6.22 14.95
C TRP A 106 -28.55 -6.98 14.14
N PHE A 107 -29.57 -6.26 13.65
CA PHE A 107 -30.64 -6.84 12.83
C PHE A 107 -30.08 -7.65 11.65
N CYS A 108 -29.06 -7.11 10.97
CA CYS A 108 -28.42 -7.78 9.84
C CYS A 108 -27.69 -9.07 10.25
N SER A 109 -27.06 -9.10 11.43
CA SER A 109 -26.41 -10.31 11.95
C SER A 109 -27.45 -11.41 12.23
N LYS A 110 -28.58 -11.04 12.86
CA LYS A 110 -29.70 -11.96 13.10
C LYS A 110 -30.32 -12.46 11.78
N LEU A 111 -30.56 -11.57 10.82
CA LEU A 111 -31.14 -11.93 9.52
C LEU A 111 -30.26 -12.92 8.75
N LEU A 112 -28.93 -12.71 8.76
CA LEU A 112 -27.97 -13.60 8.13
C LEU A 112 -27.93 -14.98 8.81
N SER A 113 -28.02 -15.05 10.14
CA SER A 113 -28.08 -16.33 10.86
C SER A 113 -29.35 -17.13 10.53
N PHE A 114 -30.49 -16.47 10.33
CA PHE A 114 -31.71 -17.14 9.86
C PHE A 114 -31.64 -17.62 8.40
N SER A 115 -30.77 -17.00 7.60
CA SER A 115 -30.63 -17.27 6.16
C SER A 115 -29.90 -18.57 5.87
N SER A 116 -28.91 -18.98 6.67
CA SER A 116 -28.23 -20.26 6.51
C SER A 116 -27.74 -20.83 7.84
N PRO A 117 -27.90 -22.15 8.10
CA PRO A 117 -27.30 -22.82 9.27
C PRO A 117 -25.80 -22.55 9.42
N VAL A 118 -25.10 -22.43 8.28
CA VAL A 118 -23.67 -22.09 8.19
C VAL A 118 -23.35 -20.75 8.86
N LEU A 119 -24.21 -19.75 8.64
CA LEU A 119 -24.06 -18.38 9.15
C LEU A 119 -24.52 -18.24 10.62
N ARG A 120 -25.20 -19.25 11.19
CA ARG A 120 -25.56 -19.27 12.62
C ARG A 120 -24.38 -19.53 13.52
N THR A 121 -23.36 -20.17 13.01
CA THR A 121 -22.20 -20.54 13.80
C THR A 121 -21.26 -19.34 13.90
N SER A 122 -20.65 -19.15 15.07
CA SER A 122 -19.56 -18.19 15.26
C SER A 122 -18.33 -18.48 14.39
N THR A 123 -18.38 -19.55 13.58
CA THR A 123 -17.28 -20.04 12.72
C THR A 123 -17.26 -19.41 11.33
N PHE A 124 -18.33 -18.74 10.90
CA PHE A 124 -18.43 -18.18 9.54
C PHE A 124 -17.27 -17.23 9.14
N PRO A 125 -16.74 -16.36 10.01
CA PRO A 125 -15.57 -15.54 9.66
C PRO A 125 -14.33 -16.34 9.26
N PHE A 126 -14.26 -17.62 9.63
CA PHE A 126 -13.14 -18.52 9.35
C PHE A 126 -13.45 -19.50 8.21
N ALA A 127 -14.61 -19.39 7.57
CA ALA A 127 -14.97 -20.23 6.43
C ALA A 127 -14.03 -19.99 5.23
N GLN A 128 -13.63 -21.08 4.57
CA GLN A 128 -12.79 -21.07 3.39
C GLN A 128 -13.55 -21.66 2.20
N LEU A 129 -14.50 -20.89 1.68
CA LEU A 129 -15.38 -21.36 0.60
C LEU A 129 -15.05 -20.67 -0.72
N LYS A 130 -14.95 -21.46 -1.79
CA LYS A 130 -15.01 -20.95 -3.17
C LYS A 130 -16.39 -20.37 -3.44
N THR A 131 -16.47 -19.43 -4.37
CA THR A 131 -17.73 -18.75 -4.72
C THR A 131 -18.83 -19.75 -5.10
N ASN A 132 -18.54 -20.73 -5.97
CA ASN A 132 -19.55 -21.70 -6.41
C ASN A 132 -20.07 -22.56 -5.25
N ASP A 133 -19.18 -23.00 -4.36
CA ASP A 133 -19.56 -23.79 -3.19
C ASP A 133 -20.40 -22.98 -2.20
N PHE A 134 -20.07 -21.70 -2.03
CA PHE A 134 -20.85 -20.77 -1.24
C PHE A 134 -22.29 -20.62 -1.79
N GLU A 135 -22.45 -20.51 -3.10
CA GLU A 135 -23.79 -20.43 -3.72
C GLU A 135 -24.63 -21.68 -3.49
N ILE A 136 -24.00 -22.86 -3.47
CA ILE A 136 -24.70 -24.11 -3.19
C ILE A 136 -25.15 -24.17 -1.73
N LEU A 137 -24.37 -23.60 -0.80
CA LEU A 137 -24.64 -23.60 0.63
C LEU A 137 -25.67 -22.55 1.08
N ILE A 138 -25.79 -21.43 0.37
CA ILE A 138 -26.83 -20.42 0.62
C ILE A 138 -28.09 -20.78 -0.17
N LYS A 139 -28.97 -21.57 0.47
CA LYS A 139 -30.25 -21.97 -0.12
C LYS A 139 -31.37 -20.92 0.00
N LYS A 140 -31.22 -19.91 0.88
CA LYS A 140 -32.22 -18.84 1.08
C LYS A 140 -31.77 -17.52 0.48
N VAL A 141 -32.75 -16.68 0.15
CA VAL A 141 -32.55 -15.35 -0.45
C VAL A 141 -31.80 -14.43 0.54
N VAL A 142 -30.50 -14.25 0.30
CA VAL A 142 -29.70 -13.17 0.87
C VAL A 142 -29.69 -12.01 -0.13
N SER A 143 -29.80 -10.77 0.34
CA SER A 143 -29.77 -9.61 -0.56
C SER A 143 -28.47 -9.57 -1.37
N LEU A 144 -28.52 -8.98 -2.57
CA LEU A 144 -27.34 -8.85 -3.45
C LEU A 144 -26.15 -8.20 -2.72
N PHE A 145 -26.42 -7.20 -1.89
CA PHE A 145 -25.40 -6.54 -1.07
C PHE A 145 -24.70 -7.51 -0.12
N PHE A 146 -25.46 -8.25 0.68
CA PHE A 146 -24.87 -9.18 1.65
C PHE A 146 -24.18 -10.36 0.97
N ARG A 147 -24.69 -10.81 -0.18
CA ARG A 147 -24.01 -11.82 -1.00
C ARG A 147 -22.62 -11.34 -1.41
N GLN A 148 -22.49 -10.10 -1.87
CA GLN A 148 -21.20 -9.50 -2.21
C GLN A 148 -20.30 -9.27 -0.98
N VAL A 149 -20.86 -8.89 0.17
CA VAL A 149 -20.14 -8.78 1.46
C VAL A 149 -19.47 -10.09 1.83
N ILE A 150 -20.24 -11.17 1.80
CA ILE A 150 -19.75 -12.50 2.15
C ILE A 150 -18.74 -12.98 1.12
N GLN A 151 -19.04 -12.89 -0.17
CA GLN A 151 -18.12 -13.31 -1.24
C GLN A 151 -16.78 -12.58 -1.15
N SER A 152 -16.80 -11.27 -0.89
CA SER A 152 -15.58 -10.48 -0.69
C SER A 152 -14.77 -11.04 0.49
N TRP A 153 -15.41 -11.25 1.64
CA TRP A 153 -14.73 -11.84 2.80
C TRP A 153 -14.16 -13.23 2.54
N LEU A 154 -14.93 -14.13 1.93
CA LEU A 154 -14.50 -15.49 1.62
C LEU A 154 -13.31 -15.50 0.66
N LYS A 155 -13.30 -14.60 -0.32
CA LYS A 155 -12.16 -14.43 -1.23
C LYS A 155 -10.87 -14.05 -0.49
N TYR A 156 -10.98 -13.21 0.54
CA TYR A 156 -9.83 -12.87 1.39
C TYR A 156 -9.38 -14.04 2.28
N GLN A 157 -10.32 -14.82 2.81
CA GLN A 157 -10.06 -15.98 3.68
C GLN A 157 -9.52 -17.20 2.93
N LEU A 158 -9.87 -17.36 1.65
CA LEU A 158 -9.47 -18.48 0.82
C LEU A 158 -7.97 -18.40 0.52
N ARG A 159 -7.16 -18.90 1.45
CA ARG A 159 -5.72 -19.02 1.34
C ARG A 159 -5.30 -20.41 1.78
N PRO A 160 -4.44 -21.09 0.99
CA PRO A 160 -3.91 -22.37 1.41
C PRO A 160 -3.05 -22.15 2.66
N PRO A 161 -3.13 -23.05 3.66
CA PRO A 161 -2.26 -22.98 4.82
C PRO A 161 -0.81 -23.31 4.42
N GLU A 162 0.13 -22.51 4.90
CA GLU A 162 1.57 -22.61 4.59
C GLU A 162 2.36 -23.38 5.66
N ASN A 163 1.81 -23.49 6.87
CA ASN A 163 2.49 -24.13 8.01
C ASN A 163 1.51 -24.95 8.86
N SER A 164 2.07 -25.78 9.76
CA SER A 164 1.29 -26.70 10.60
C SER A 164 0.25 -25.99 11.47
N ILE A 165 0.58 -24.82 12.02
CA ILE A 165 -0.36 -24.01 12.81
C ILE A 165 -1.58 -23.59 11.96
N GLN A 166 -1.34 -23.10 10.75
CA GLN A 166 -2.42 -22.70 9.84
C GLN A 166 -3.26 -23.89 9.37
N VAL A 167 -2.66 -25.07 9.18
CA VAL A 167 -3.39 -26.31 8.86
C VAL A 167 -4.29 -26.72 10.04
N LYS A 168 -3.76 -26.71 11.26
CA LYS A 168 -4.51 -27.03 12.48
C LYS A 168 -5.74 -26.12 12.65
N GLN A 169 -5.61 -24.84 12.30
CA GLN A 169 -6.68 -23.84 12.37
C GLN A 169 -7.72 -23.92 11.24
N GLN A 170 -7.57 -24.85 10.28
CA GLN A 170 -8.54 -25.03 9.22
C GLN A 170 -9.83 -25.63 9.76
N LEU A 171 -10.97 -25.07 9.37
CA LEU A 171 -12.25 -25.69 9.63
C LEU A 171 -12.39 -26.99 8.81
N LEU A 172 -12.95 -28.01 9.45
CA LEU A 172 -13.34 -29.27 8.80
C LEU A 172 -14.55 -29.06 7.89
N CYS A 173 -15.57 -28.38 8.43
CA CYS A 173 -16.73 -27.94 7.66
C CYS A 173 -16.47 -26.58 7.01
N LEU A 174 -17.27 -26.21 6.00
CA LEU A 174 -17.18 -24.88 5.35
C LEU A 174 -15.81 -24.61 4.71
N ASN A 175 -15.20 -25.67 4.19
CA ASN A 175 -13.88 -25.62 3.60
C ASN A 175 -13.89 -26.28 2.23
N SER A 176 -13.72 -25.48 1.18
CA SER A 176 -13.65 -25.94 -0.21
C SER A 176 -12.37 -26.71 -0.53
N HIS A 177 -11.43 -26.83 0.41
CA HIS A 177 -10.29 -27.73 0.32
C HIS A 177 -10.61 -29.15 0.83
N ILE A 178 -11.66 -29.32 1.65
CA ILE A 178 -12.08 -30.61 2.21
C ILE A 178 -13.42 -31.00 1.60
N CYS A 179 -13.39 -31.80 0.53
CA CYS A 179 -14.59 -32.14 -0.24
C CYS A 179 -14.86 -33.65 -0.24
N ILE A 180 -16.10 -34.03 0.08
CA ILE A 180 -16.63 -35.39 -0.10
C ILE A 180 -17.60 -35.35 -1.29
N ASN A 181 -17.43 -36.24 -2.27
CA ASN A 181 -18.24 -36.26 -3.50
C ASN A 181 -18.31 -34.89 -4.21
N ARG A 182 -17.16 -34.20 -4.29
CA ARG A 182 -17.00 -32.85 -4.90
C ARG A 182 -17.81 -31.73 -4.22
N ARG A 183 -18.29 -31.93 -2.99
CA ARG A 183 -18.95 -30.90 -2.18
C ARG A 183 -18.18 -30.68 -0.88
N PRO A 184 -18.06 -29.44 -0.39
CA PRO A 184 -17.46 -29.19 0.90
C PRO A 184 -18.13 -30.02 1.99
N PHE A 185 -17.33 -30.62 2.86
CA PHE A 185 -17.85 -31.36 4.00
C PHE A 185 -18.71 -30.45 4.88
N CYS A 186 -19.88 -30.96 5.29
CA CYS A 186 -20.79 -30.24 6.19
C CYS A 186 -21.65 -31.24 6.97
N SER A 187 -21.40 -31.37 8.27
CA SER A 187 -22.16 -32.24 9.17
C SER A 187 -22.68 -31.46 10.37
N SER A 188 -24.00 -31.50 10.59
CA SER A 188 -24.63 -30.89 11.78
C SER A 188 -24.18 -31.55 13.08
N ALA A 189 -23.90 -32.86 13.05
CA ALA A 189 -23.39 -33.59 14.22
C ALA A 189 -22.02 -33.06 14.68
N PHE A 190 -21.11 -32.79 13.73
CA PHE A 190 -19.80 -32.19 14.02
C PHE A 190 -19.94 -30.80 14.65
N PHE A 191 -20.81 -29.95 14.12
CA PHE A 191 -21.08 -28.64 14.72
C PHE A 191 -21.67 -28.73 16.13
N ASN A 192 -22.66 -29.61 16.35
CA ASN A 192 -23.31 -29.79 17.65
C ASN A 192 -22.34 -30.29 18.72
N LYS A 193 -21.42 -31.18 18.33
CA LYS A 193 -20.37 -31.72 19.20
C LYS A 193 -19.11 -30.85 19.27
N LYS A 194 -19.11 -29.68 18.62
CA LYS A 194 -18.00 -28.72 18.55
C LYS A 194 -16.70 -29.33 18.00
N VAL A 195 -16.81 -30.28 17.07
CA VAL A 195 -15.69 -30.79 16.26
C VAL A 195 -15.57 -29.91 15.03
N LEU A 196 -14.74 -28.88 15.11
CA LEU A 196 -14.75 -27.78 14.15
C LEU A 196 -13.48 -27.72 13.31
N PHE A 197 -12.33 -28.02 13.91
CA PHE A 197 -11.01 -27.79 13.34
C PHE A 197 -10.27 -29.09 13.03
N VAL A 198 -9.32 -29.02 12.09
CA VAL A 198 -8.36 -30.13 11.85
C VAL A 198 -7.65 -30.50 13.15
N ASN A 199 -7.35 -29.52 14.00
CA ASN A 199 -6.77 -29.74 15.31
C ASN A 199 -7.59 -30.62 16.26
N ASP A 200 -8.91 -30.69 16.09
CA ASP A 200 -9.78 -31.44 16.98
C ASP A 200 -9.65 -32.96 16.77
N ILE A 201 -9.26 -33.36 15.54
CA ILE A 201 -9.18 -34.74 15.07
C ILE A 201 -7.74 -35.27 14.94
N ILE A 202 -6.76 -34.54 15.46
CA ILE A 202 -5.36 -34.99 15.56
C ILE A 202 -4.96 -35.18 17.03
N ASP A 203 -3.91 -35.98 17.24
CA ASP A 203 -3.29 -36.21 18.54
C ASP A 203 -2.14 -35.23 18.84
N ALA A 204 -1.44 -35.48 19.96
CA ALA A 204 -0.30 -34.69 20.42
C ALA A 204 0.93 -34.75 19.49
N GLU A 205 0.97 -35.72 18.59
CA GLU A 205 2.06 -36.02 17.67
C GLU A 205 1.71 -35.58 16.22
N ASN A 206 0.62 -34.84 16.04
CA ASN A 206 0.07 -34.41 14.76
C ASN A 206 -0.42 -35.56 13.86
N ASN A 207 -0.67 -36.75 14.42
CA ASN A 207 -1.30 -37.85 13.71
C ASN A 207 -2.83 -37.76 13.84
N PHE A 208 -3.56 -38.20 12.82
CA PHE A 208 -5.03 -38.27 12.92
C PHE A 208 -5.44 -39.36 13.90
N LEU A 209 -6.45 -39.07 14.72
CA LEU A 209 -7.00 -40.03 15.67
C LEU A 209 -7.50 -41.29 14.95
N SER A 210 -7.38 -42.45 15.60
CA SER A 210 -8.11 -43.63 15.18
C SER A 210 -9.62 -43.39 15.36
N PHE A 211 -10.46 -44.17 14.66
CA PHE A 211 -11.91 -44.05 14.83
C PHE A 211 -12.33 -44.33 16.28
N ASP A 212 -11.74 -45.33 16.92
CA ASP A 212 -12.01 -45.66 18.32
C ASP A 212 -11.64 -44.50 19.26
N SER A 213 -10.45 -43.90 19.07
CA SER A 213 -10.02 -42.73 19.86
C SER A 213 -10.90 -41.51 19.62
N PHE A 214 -11.37 -41.31 18.38
CA PHE A 214 -12.31 -40.24 18.04
C PHE A 214 -13.66 -40.41 18.73
N VAL A 215 -14.22 -41.63 18.73
CA VAL A 215 -15.48 -41.96 19.40
C VAL A 215 -15.35 -41.81 20.92
N VAL A 216 -14.22 -42.22 21.52
CA VAL A 216 -13.95 -41.98 22.94
C VAL A 216 -13.97 -40.49 23.28
N LYS A 217 -13.43 -39.64 22.39
CA LYS A 217 -13.30 -38.19 22.63
C LYS A 217 -14.59 -37.41 22.40
N PHE A 218 -15.38 -37.77 21.39
CA PHE A 218 -16.55 -36.96 20.96
C PHE A 218 -17.90 -37.71 20.99
N GLY A 219 -17.87 -39.01 21.29
CA GLY A 219 -19.02 -39.90 21.23
C GLY A 219 -19.40 -40.28 19.80
N ASP A 220 -20.64 -40.73 19.62
CA ASP A 220 -21.17 -41.10 18.30
C ASP A 220 -21.54 -39.85 17.48
N VAL A 221 -20.59 -39.39 16.66
CA VAL A 221 -20.75 -38.24 15.75
C VAL A 221 -21.01 -38.69 14.31
N CYS A 222 -20.40 -39.80 13.90
CA CYS A 222 -20.50 -40.35 12.55
C CYS A 222 -20.04 -41.81 12.52
N THR A 223 -20.41 -42.52 11.45
CA THR A 223 -19.93 -43.88 11.18
C THR A 223 -18.43 -43.92 10.87
N ALA A 224 -17.80 -45.08 11.07
CA ALA A 224 -16.40 -45.30 10.70
C ALA A 224 -16.13 -44.97 9.22
N TYR A 225 -17.05 -45.37 8.33
CA TYR A 225 -16.97 -45.05 6.91
C TYR A 225 -16.92 -43.54 6.65
N GLN A 226 -17.83 -42.77 7.25
CA GLN A 226 -17.87 -41.30 7.10
C GLN A 226 -16.61 -40.64 7.67
N TYR A 227 -16.08 -41.15 8.78
CA TYR A 227 -14.85 -40.66 9.37
C TYR A 227 -13.65 -40.87 8.42
N HIS A 228 -13.49 -42.07 7.88
CA HIS A 228 -12.42 -42.35 6.92
C HIS A 228 -12.60 -41.59 5.60
N GLN A 229 -13.83 -41.37 5.14
CA GLN A 229 -14.09 -40.48 4.01
C GLN A 229 -13.62 -39.05 4.30
N LEU A 230 -13.90 -38.50 5.49
CA LEU A 230 -13.40 -37.19 5.90
C LEU A 230 -11.87 -37.14 5.89
N LEU A 231 -11.20 -38.12 6.50
CA LEU A 231 -9.74 -38.19 6.50
C LEU A 231 -9.16 -38.29 5.08
N SER A 232 -9.83 -39.00 4.18
CA SER A 232 -9.44 -39.09 2.76
C SER A 232 -9.59 -37.76 2.02
N ALA A 233 -10.60 -36.96 2.39
CA ALA A 233 -10.89 -35.66 1.78
C ALA A 233 -9.91 -34.55 2.20
N ILE A 234 -9.17 -34.72 3.31
CA ILE A 234 -8.15 -33.78 3.74
C ILE A 234 -6.98 -33.80 2.73
N PRO A 235 -6.55 -32.64 2.19
CA PRO A 235 -5.49 -32.56 1.19
C PRO A 235 -4.20 -33.28 1.62
N PRO A 236 -3.57 -34.08 0.73
CA PRO A 236 -2.32 -34.78 1.04
C PRO A 236 -1.20 -33.84 1.49
N GLN A 237 -1.12 -32.65 0.89
CA GLN A 237 -0.15 -31.61 1.25
C GLN A 237 -0.28 -31.20 2.72
N TRP A 238 -1.51 -31.11 3.26
CA TRP A 238 -1.74 -30.74 4.66
C TRP A 238 -1.25 -31.84 5.60
N LYS A 239 -1.45 -33.10 5.23
CA LYS A 239 -0.91 -34.25 5.99
C LYS A 239 0.61 -34.20 6.04
N HIS A 240 1.25 -33.83 4.93
CA HIS A 240 2.71 -33.63 4.87
C HIS A 240 3.18 -32.49 5.79
N ILE A 241 2.52 -31.34 5.74
CA ILE A 241 2.82 -30.17 6.58
C ILE A 241 2.66 -30.50 8.07
N LEU A 242 1.63 -31.27 8.44
CA LEU A 242 1.39 -31.69 9.82
C LEU A 242 2.51 -32.60 10.36
N ARG A 243 2.94 -33.58 9.56
CA ARG A 243 4.04 -34.51 9.92
C ARG A 243 5.39 -33.82 10.11
N GLN A 244 5.64 -32.74 9.37
CA GLN A 244 6.89 -31.98 9.44
C GLN A 244 6.84 -30.82 10.45
N GLY A 245 5.66 -30.50 10.96
CA GLY A 245 5.46 -29.35 11.85
C GLY A 245 5.64 -29.69 13.32
N SER A 246 5.88 -28.65 14.13
CA SER A 246 5.93 -28.79 15.59
C SER A 246 4.62 -29.31 16.18
N SER A 247 4.72 -30.03 17.29
CA SER A 247 3.60 -30.67 18.00
C SER A 247 2.69 -29.70 18.77
N GLU A 248 2.94 -28.39 18.71
CA GLU A 248 2.10 -27.40 19.39
C GLU A 248 0.89 -26.94 18.54
N LEU A 249 -0.30 -27.40 18.92
CA LEU A 249 -1.43 -26.60 19.45
C LEU A 249 -2.52 -27.57 19.95
N ARG A 250 -2.82 -27.62 21.26
CA ARG A 250 -3.73 -28.64 21.86
C ARG A 250 -5.12 -28.13 22.21
N VAL A 251 -5.33 -26.81 22.14
CA VAL A 251 -6.65 -26.20 22.16
C VAL A 251 -6.73 -25.30 20.92
N CYS A 252 -7.33 -25.79 19.84
CA CYS A 252 -7.99 -24.88 18.91
C CYS A 252 -9.26 -24.42 19.59
N ILE A 253 -9.11 -23.47 20.52
CA ILE A 253 -10.16 -22.47 20.59
C ILE A 253 -10.12 -21.92 19.16
N PRO A 254 -11.22 -21.88 18.39
CA PRO A 254 -11.23 -20.81 17.42
C PRO A 254 -10.85 -19.59 18.24
N ALA A 255 -9.96 -18.74 17.77
CA ALA A 255 -9.83 -17.45 18.43
C ALA A 255 -11.17 -16.66 18.39
N CYS A 256 -12.37 -17.26 18.28
CA CYS A 256 -13.70 -16.66 18.47
C CYS A 256 -13.84 -15.86 19.76
N ARG A 257 -12.99 -16.03 20.78
CA ARG A 257 -12.98 -15.15 21.97
C ARG A 257 -11.89 -14.10 21.97
N ASP A 258 -10.82 -14.26 21.18
CA ASP A 258 -9.81 -13.21 21.00
C ASP A 258 -9.37 -13.09 19.54
N VAL A 259 -10.35 -12.70 18.72
CA VAL A 259 -10.15 -12.33 17.32
C VAL A 259 -9.52 -10.94 17.21
N THR A 260 -8.49 -10.69 18.01
CA THR A 260 -7.82 -9.38 18.10
C THR A 260 -7.33 -8.91 16.73
N TRP A 261 -6.89 -9.83 15.85
CA TRP A 261 -6.52 -9.53 14.47
C TRP A 261 -7.73 -9.14 13.60
N LEU A 262 -8.84 -9.85 13.77
CA LEU A 262 -10.13 -9.64 13.10
C LEU A 262 -10.76 -8.29 13.50
N HIS A 263 -10.45 -7.84 14.71
CA HIS A 263 -10.84 -6.54 15.28
C HIS A 263 -9.73 -5.50 15.26
N SER A 264 -8.57 -5.82 14.66
CA SER A 264 -7.44 -4.91 14.64
C SER A 264 -7.81 -3.66 13.86
N LYS A 265 -7.34 -2.48 14.32
CA LYS A 265 -7.48 -1.23 13.55
C LYS A 265 -6.88 -1.35 12.13
N ASN A 266 -6.02 -2.34 11.92
CA ASN A 266 -5.28 -2.59 10.68
C ASN A 266 -6.00 -3.50 9.68
N ILE A 267 -7.10 -4.19 10.03
CA ILE A 267 -7.77 -5.12 9.11
C ILE A 267 -8.17 -4.47 7.79
N ASN A 268 -8.63 -3.22 7.86
CA ASN A 268 -8.98 -2.41 6.70
C ASN A 268 -7.76 -2.14 5.79
N LYS A 269 -6.57 -1.96 6.36
CA LYS A 269 -5.32 -1.79 5.61
C LYS A 269 -4.93 -3.10 4.93
N CYS A 270 -5.00 -4.22 5.66
CA CYS A 270 -4.70 -5.55 5.12
C CYS A 270 -5.66 -5.97 4.00
N LEU A 271 -6.96 -5.76 4.18
CA LEU A 271 -7.98 -6.04 3.16
C LEU A 271 -7.74 -5.20 1.91
N TYR A 272 -7.45 -3.90 2.07
CA TYR A 272 -7.16 -3.04 0.93
C TYR A 272 -5.91 -3.52 0.17
N ALA A 273 -4.82 -3.79 0.89
CA ALA A 273 -3.58 -4.31 0.28
C ALA A 273 -3.82 -5.64 -0.44
N PHE A 274 -4.61 -6.54 0.13
CA PHE A 274 -5.00 -7.80 -0.51
C PHE A 274 -5.70 -7.57 -1.85
N TYR A 275 -6.75 -6.74 -1.89
CA TYR A 275 -7.48 -6.49 -3.14
C TYR A 275 -6.68 -5.73 -4.18
N MET A 276 -5.75 -4.87 -3.75
CA MET A 276 -4.81 -4.23 -4.65
C MET A 276 -3.86 -5.24 -5.31
N ASN A 277 -3.32 -6.18 -4.53
CA ASN A 277 -2.42 -7.23 -5.03
C ASN A 277 -3.17 -8.22 -5.92
N GLU A 278 -4.37 -8.63 -5.51
CA GLU A 278 -5.22 -9.56 -6.25
C GLU A 278 -5.61 -9.00 -7.63
N ALA A 279 -5.89 -7.70 -7.70
CA ALA A 279 -6.13 -7.00 -8.96
C ALA A 279 -4.85 -6.66 -9.75
N ARG A 280 -3.65 -7.04 -9.26
CA ARG A 280 -2.34 -6.71 -9.83
C ARG A 280 -2.16 -5.21 -10.08
N LEU A 281 -2.63 -4.40 -9.13
CA LEU A 281 -2.60 -2.93 -9.20
C LEU A 281 -1.38 -2.33 -8.49
N CYS A 282 -0.61 -3.14 -7.75
CA CYS A 282 0.64 -2.73 -7.12
C CYS A 282 1.84 -3.23 -7.94
N GLU A 283 2.37 -2.39 -8.81
CA GLU A 283 3.60 -2.68 -9.58
C GLU A 283 4.52 -1.46 -9.56
N THR A 284 5.78 -1.65 -9.17
CA THR A 284 6.85 -0.67 -9.40
C THR A 284 7.18 -0.62 -10.89
N SER A 285 7.62 0.53 -11.37
CA SER A 285 8.02 0.67 -12.78
C SER A 285 9.48 0.24 -12.96
N ASP A 286 9.70 -1.07 -13.07
CA ASP A 286 11.04 -1.67 -13.16
C ASP A 286 11.85 -1.09 -14.34
N ARG A 287 11.20 -0.78 -15.48
CA ARG A 287 11.88 -0.16 -16.63
C ARG A 287 12.60 1.15 -16.30
N ILE A 288 11.99 2.01 -15.47
CA ILE A 288 12.61 3.30 -15.11
C ILE A 288 13.79 3.04 -14.18
N GLN A 289 13.63 2.11 -13.25
CA GLN A 289 14.68 1.69 -12.32
C GLN A 289 15.91 1.16 -13.08
N TYR A 290 15.70 0.22 -14.00
CA TYR A 290 16.76 -0.32 -14.85
C TYR A 290 17.49 0.77 -15.64
N THR A 291 16.78 1.75 -16.19
CA THR A 291 17.44 2.83 -16.95
C THR A 291 18.32 3.75 -16.09
N TRP A 292 18.16 3.74 -14.77
CA TRP A 292 19.06 4.44 -13.86
C TRP A 292 20.23 3.54 -13.43
N GLU A 293 19.94 2.28 -13.11
CA GLU A 293 20.95 1.28 -12.72
C GLU A 293 21.94 1.01 -13.85
N ASP A 294 21.46 0.96 -15.10
CA ASP A 294 22.29 0.84 -16.31
C ASP A 294 23.23 2.04 -16.47
N TYR A 295 22.73 3.27 -16.29
CA TYR A 295 23.55 4.48 -16.39
C TYR A 295 24.63 4.56 -15.31
N PHE A 296 24.30 4.21 -14.05
CA PHE A 296 25.25 4.24 -12.94
C PHE A 296 26.05 2.94 -12.79
N ASN A 297 25.74 1.92 -13.61
CA ASN A 297 26.31 0.58 -13.56
C ASN A 297 26.34 -0.02 -12.13
N CYS A 298 25.25 0.16 -11.38
CA CYS A 298 25.16 -0.34 -10.01
C CYS A 298 23.70 -0.56 -9.56
N PRO A 299 23.44 -1.51 -8.63
CA PRO A 299 22.12 -1.68 -8.05
C PRO A 299 21.76 -0.51 -7.15
N ILE A 300 20.52 -0.02 -7.26
CA ILE A 300 20.05 1.14 -6.50
C ILE A 300 19.01 0.69 -5.48
N PRO A 301 19.13 1.08 -4.18
CA PRO A 301 18.13 0.73 -3.17
C PRO A 301 16.88 1.62 -3.31
N TRP A 302 16.04 1.32 -4.31
CA TRP A 302 14.89 2.13 -4.72
C TRP A 302 13.93 2.49 -3.60
N GLN A 303 13.69 1.57 -2.66
CA GLN A 303 12.80 1.84 -1.53
C GLN A 303 13.30 3.01 -0.66
N LYS A 304 14.62 3.11 -0.46
CA LYS A 304 15.25 4.25 0.22
C LYS A 304 15.14 5.50 -0.63
N VAL A 305 15.47 5.41 -1.92
CA VAL A 305 15.45 6.54 -2.87
C VAL A 305 14.06 7.17 -2.98
N TYR A 306 13.00 6.36 -3.17
CA TYR A 306 11.65 6.89 -3.31
C TYR A 306 11.10 7.42 -1.98
N SER A 307 11.43 6.81 -0.85
CA SER A 307 10.95 7.29 0.46
C SER A 307 11.67 8.56 0.94
N LEU A 308 12.89 8.81 0.47
CA LEU A 308 13.75 9.90 0.95
C LEU A 308 13.09 11.29 0.91
N PRO A 309 12.48 11.76 -0.21
CA PRO A 309 11.98 13.13 -0.32
C PRO A 309 10.87 13.41 0.70
N TYR A 310 10.02 12.42 0.93
CA TYR A 310 8.88 12.49 1.86
C TYR A 310 9.29 12.35 3.33
N LYS A 311 10.52 11.87 3.61
CA LYS A 311 11.12 11.88 4.94
C LYS A 311 11.78 13.22 5.26
N ILE A 312 12.36 13.88 4.25
CA ILE A 312 13.16 15.10 4.44
C ILE A 312 12.43 16.40 4.12
N SER A 313 11.25 16.40 3.50
CA SER A 313 10.48 17.61 3.25
C SER A 313 8.98 17.37 3.36
N ILE A 314 8.29 18.32 3.98
CA ILE A 314 6.83 18.38 3.99
C ILE A 314 6.28 19.19 2.80
N ASP A 315 7.15 19.90 2.07
CA ASP A 315 6.75 20.73 0.94
C ASP A 315 6.47 19.86 -0.30
N SER A 316 5.20 19.87 -0.73
CA SER A 316 4.78 19.04 -1.86
C SER A 316 5.39 19.46 -3.21
N SER A 317 5.81 20.72 -3.38
CA SER A 317 6.47 21.18 -4.61
C SER A 317 7.86 20.54 -4.72
N VAL A 318 8.64 20.58 -3.64
CA VAL A 318 9.99 20.01 -3.60
C VAL A 318 9.93 18.49 -3.73
N CYS A 319 9.02 17.82 -3.04
CA CYS A 319 8.81 16.36 -3.19
C CYS A 319 8.41 15.99 -4.62
N MET A 320 7.50 16.75 -5.25
CA MET A 320 7.10 16.49 -6.64
C MET A 320 8.19 16.82 -7.66
N PHE A 321 9.07 17.77 -7.37
CA PHE A 321 10.26 18.00 -8.19
C PHE A 321 11.16 16.76 -8.21
N GLN A 322 11.46 16.18 -7.06
CA GLN A 322 12.26 14.96 -6.99
C GLN A 322 11.55 13.77 -7.63
N HIS A 323 10.23 13.64 -7.43
CA HIS A 323 9.45 12.60 -8.11
C HIS A 323 9.54 12.72 -9.63
N LYS A 324 9.42 13.94 -10.19
CA LYS A 324 9.60 14.20 -11.63
C LYS A 324 10.98 13.77 -12.14
N LEU A 325 12.01 14.08 -11.35
CA LEU A 325 13.39 13.69 -11.65
C LEU A 325 13.52 12.16 -11.70
N LEU A 326 13.14 11.46 -10.63
CA LEU A 326 13.27 10.01 -10.51
C LEU A 326 12.50 9.24 -11.59
N PHE A 327 11.32 9.73 -11.97
CA PHE A 327 10.51 9.13 -13.03
C PHE A 327 10.84 9.63 -14.44
N LYS A 328 11.93 10.39 -14.60
CA LYS A 328 12.46 10.87 -15.89
C LYS A 328 11.45 11.67 -16.73
N TYR A 329 10.55 12.42 -16.07
CA TYR A 329 9.62 13.35 -16.75
C TYR A 329 9.79 14.81 -16.31
N LEU A 330 10.92 15.12 -15.68
CA LEU A 330 11.38 16.49 -15.49
C LEU A 330 11.83 17.08 -16.84
N THR A 331 11.21 18.18 -17.25
CA THR A 331 11.50 18.85 -18.51
C THR A 331 12.72 19.76 -18.39
N VAL A 332 13.72 19.51 -19.24
CA VAL A 332 14.96 20.30 -19.42
C VAL A 332 15.06 20.80 -20.86
N ASN A 333 15.97 21.73 -21.18
CA ASN A 333 15.98 22.35 -22.51
C ASN A 333 16.15 21.36 -23.65
N LYS A 334 16.98 20.31 -23.49
CA LYS A 334 17.08 19.24 -24.49
C LYS A 334 15.71 18.64 -24.83
N THR A 335 14.91 18.31 -23.80
CA THR A 335 13.56 17.76 -24.01
C THR A 335 12.60 18.77 -24.62
N LEU A 336 12.68 20.04 -24.23
CA LEU A 336 11.80 21.08 -24.78
C LEU A 336 12.14 21.39 -26.25
N TYR A 337 13.43 21.39 -26.59
CA TYR A 337 13.91 21.52 -27.96
C TYR A 337 13.43 20.36 -28.84
N THR A 338 13.55 19.12 -28.36
CA THR A 338 13.02 17.95 -29.10
C THR A 338 11.51 17.98 -29.31
N TRP A 339 10.77 18.74 -28.49
CA TRP A 339 9.32 18.94 -28.64
C TRP A 339 8.96 20.19 -29.46
N GLY A 340 9.95 20.94 -29.95
CA GLY A 340 9.72 22.21 -30.66
C GLY A 340 9.19 23.33 -29.77
N LEU A 341 9.32 23.22 -28.44
CA LEU A 341 8.84 24.23 -27.47
C LEU A 341 9.93 25.22 -27.05
N LYS A 342 11.18 25.00 -27.49
CA LYS A 342 12.31 25.88 -27.25
C LYS A 342 13.21 25.90 -28.48
N GLU A 343 13.77 27.05 -28.79
CA GLU A 343 14.59 27.26 -29.99
C GLU A 343 15.99 26.62 -29.90
N SER A 344 16.53 26.48 -28.68
CA SER A 344 17.86 25.94 -28.44
C SER A 344 17.88 24.90 -27.31
N PRO A 345 18.64 23.79 -27.45
CA PRO A 345 18.84 22.81 -26.40
C PRO A 345 19.91 23.24 -25.38
N LEU A 346 20.62 24.35 -25.60
CA LEU A 346 21.73 24.78 -24.77
C LEU A 346 21.33 25.06 -23.31
N CYS A 347 22.27 24.85 -22.41
CA CYS A 347 22.14 25.14 -20.99
C CYS A 347 22.05 26.65 -20.74
N GLU A 348 21.06 27.08 -19.95
CA GLU A 348 20.87 28.51 -19.61
C GLU A 348 22.01 29.08 -18.75
N TYR A 349 22.84 28.20 -18.17
CA TYR A 349 23.94 28.61 -17.30
C TYR A 349 25.27 28.79 -18.04
N CYS A 350 25.75 27.74 -18.72
CA CYS A 350 27.03 27.81 -19.43
C CYS A 350 26.89 28.29 -20.87
N ASN A 351 25.71 28.14 -21.49
CA ASN A 351 25.44 28.42 -22.90
C ASN A 351 26.42 27.71 -23.87
N GLU A 352 27.03 26.60 -23.43
CA GLU A 352 28.05 25.85 -24.17
C GLU A 352 27.53 24.46 -24.55
N ASP A 353 27.04 23.69 -23.56
CA ASP A 353 26.57 22.32 -23.76
C ASP A 353 25.03 22.22 -23.79
N GLU A 354 24.51 21.11 -24.33
CA GLU A 354 23.09 20.75 -24.23
C GLU A 354 22.64 20.54 -22.76
N GLU A 355 21.51 21.13 -22.40
CA GLU A 355 20.91 20.95 -21.07
C GLU A 355 20.25 19.58 -20.92
N THR A 356 21.04 18.59 -20.54
CA THR A 356 20.54 17.32 -20.00
C THR A 356 20.30 17.43 -18.49
N VAL A 357 19.57 16.48 -17.91
CA VAL A 357 19.41 16.38 -16.44
C VAL A 357 20.77 16.28 -15.74
N PHE A 358 21.69 15.48 -16.28
CA PHE A 358 23.03 15.31 -15.71
C PHE A 358 23.88 16.57 -15.83
N HIS A 359 23.80 17.26 -16.97
CA HIS A 359 24.48 18.54 -17.17
C HIS A 359 23.93 19.61 -16.23
N LEU A 360 22.62 19.83 -16.24
CA LEU A 360 21.97 20.85 -15.43
C LEU A 360 22.31 20.74 -13.94
N PHE A 361 22.30 19.52 -13.40
CA PHE A 361 22.50 19.32 -11.95
C PHE A 361 23.94 19.06 -11.53
N PHE A 362 24.85 18.69 -12.42
CA PHE A 362 26.21 18.34 -12.01
C PHE A 362 27.29 18.75 -13.01
N HIS A 363 27.21 18.33 -14.28
CA HIS A 363 28.32 18.55 -15.22
C HIS A 363 28.46 19.99 -15.73
N CYS A 364 27.43 20.84 -15.59
CA CYS A 364 27.54 22.25 -15.90
C CYS A 364 28.60 22.92 -15.00
N ARG A 365 29.55 23.64 -15.60
CA ARG A 365 30.62 24.35 -14.86
C ARG A 365 30.07 25.26 -13.77
N VAL A 366 28.96 25.95 -14.05
CA VAL A 366 28.31 26.87 -13.08
C VAL A 366 27.66 26.08 -11.93
N ALA A 367 26.97 24.98 -12.23
CA ALA A 367 26.39 24.12 -11.20
C ALA A 367 27.47 23.43 -10.36
N THR A 368 28.58 22.98 -10.96
CA THR A 368 29.72 22.40 -10.25
C THR A 368 30.32 23.40 -9.26
N LEU A 369 30.57 24.64 -9.69
CA LEU A 369 31.09 25.70 -8.81
C LEU A 369 30.14 26.01 -7.67
N PHE A 370 28.83 26.07 -7.94
CA PHE A 370 27.81 26.24 -6.92
C PHE A 370 27.83 25.10 -5.89
N TRP A 371 27.92 23.84 -6.33
CA TRP A 371 27.99 22.72 -5.41
C TRP A 371 29.23 22.75 -4.52
N ARG A 372 30.41 23.13 -5.05
CA ARG A 372 31.62 23.31 -4.23
C ARG A 372 31.41 24.34 -3.13
N GLN A 373 30.82 25.49 -3.47
CA GLN A 373 30.47 26.52 -2.47
C GLN A 373 29.50 26.00 -1.39
N VAL A 374 28.55 25.16 -1.78
CA VAL A 374 27.61 24.52 -0.85
C VAL A 374 28.33 23.51 0.05
N GLU A 375 29.27 22.73 -0.47
CA GLU A 375 30.08 21.79 0.31
C GLU A 375 30.97 22.50 1.32
N ASP A 376 31.65 23.57 0.91
CA ASP A 376 32.50 24.38 1.78
C ASP A 376 31.67 24.99 2.91
N TRP A 377 30.53 25.61 2.57
CA TRP A 377 29.60 26.15 3.55
C TRP A 377 29.06 25.09 4.51
N PHE A 378 28.73 23.90 4.00
CA PHE A 378 28.24 22.81 4.83
C PHE A 378 29.32 22.33 5.82
N PHE A 379 30.55 22.18 5.34
CA PHE A 379 31.69 21.77 6.18
C PHE A 379 31.94 22.77 7.30
N VAL A 380 31.99 24.08 6.98
CA VAL A 380 32.18 25.15 7.98
C VAL A 380 31.12 25.09 9.08
N ASN A 381 29.87 24.76 8.75
CA ASN A 381 28.75 24.78 9.70
C ASN A 381 28.54 23.46 10.45
N THR A 382 29.05 22.33 9.95
CA THR A 382 28.75 21.01 10.51
C THR A 382 29.98 20.21 10.96
N GLY A 383 31.15 20.52 10.40
CA GLY A 383 32.38 19.74 10.50
C GLY A 383 32.36 18.45 9.65
N GLU A 384 31.36 18.27 8.79
CA GLU A 384 31.17 17.06 7.97
C GLU A 384 31.29 17.39 6.48
N HIS A 385 31.77 16.45 5.68
CA HIS A 385 31.87 16.61 4.22
C HIS A 385 30.71 15.89 3.51
N LEU A 386 30.07 16.58 2.56
CA LEU A 386 29.04 15.96 1.71
C LEU A 386 29.66 14.99 0.69
N ASN A 387 30.83 15.32 0.14
CA ASN A 387 31.51 14.56 -0.92
C ASN A 387 30.56 14.29 -2.09
N LEU A 388 30.01 15.35 -2.67
CA LEU A 388 29.02 15.30 -3.72
C LEU A 388 29.59 14.71 -5.00
N ASN A 389 28.88 13.72 -5.53
CA ASN A 389 29.06 13.20 -6.87
C ASN A 389 27.70 13.19 -7.58
N LEU A 390 27.70 12.89 -8.87
CA LEU A 390 26.47 12.86 -9.65
C LEU A 390 25.40 11.96 -9.03
N PHE A 391 25.77 10.78 -8.53
CA PHE A 391 24.84 9.84 -7.89
C PHE A 391 24.17 10.46 -6.66
N LYS A 392 24.95 11.03 -5.74
CA LYS A 392 24.44 11.69 -4.53
C LYS A 392 23.60 12.90 -4.88
N VAL A 393 23.98 13.68 -5.90
CA VAL A 393 23.16 14.80 -6.33
C VAL A 393 21.81 14.30 -6.84
N ILE A 394 21.77 13.29 -7.73
CA ILE A 394 20.51 12.78 -8.29
C ILE A 394 19.62 12.11 -7.23
N PHE A 395 20.15 11.17 -6.44
CA PHE A 395 19.36 10.31 -5.54
C PHE A 395 19.38 10.73 -4.07
N GLY A 396 20.35 11.53 -3.66
CA GLY A 396 20.70 11.77 -2.27
C GLY A 396 21.83 10.86 -1.78
N ASP A 397 22.44 11.23 -0.66
CA ASP A 397 23.38 10.40 0.08
C ASP A 397 22.63 9.42 0.99
N LEU A 398 22.57 8.16 0.56
CA LEU A 398 21.83 7.09 1.25
C LEU A 398 22.58 6.49 2.44
N ASN A 399 23.85 6.84 2.62
CA ASN A 399 24.76 6.28 3.64
C ASN A 399 25.36 7.36 4.56
N CYS A 400 24.90 8.61 4.46
CA CYS A 400 25.42 9.72 5.24
C CYS A 400 25.21 9.53 6.76
N ARG A 401 26.15 10.02 7.57
CA ARG A 401 26.05 10.07 9.04
C ARG A 401 24.96 11.05 9.52
N CYS A 402 24.77 12.17 8.81
CA CYS A 402 23.69 13.13 9.03
C CYS A 402 22.68 13.12 7.84
N PRO A 403 21.97 11.99 7.61
CA PRO A 403 21.25 11.77 6.35
C PRO A 403 20.10 12.75 6.13
N VAL A 404 19.56 13.40 7.16
CA VAL A 404 18.42 14.30 6.99
C VAL A 404 18.87 15.68 6.49
N SER A 405 19.80 16.33 7.17
CA SER A 405 20.29 17.67 6.82
C SER A 405 21.05 17.67 5.48
N ALA A 406 21.93 16.69 5.26
CA ALA A 406 22.67 16.55 4.01
C ALA A 406 21.73 16.36 2.81
N ASN A 407 20.79 15.42 2.89
CA ASN A 407 19.86 15.18 1.80
C ASN A 407 18.87 16.33 1.59
N MET A 408 18.50 17.05 2.64
CA MET A 408 17.67 18.23 2.52
C MET A 408 18.37 19.32 1.70
N ILE A 409 19.66 19.57 1.96
CA ILE A 409 20.47 20.53 1.20
C ILE A 409 20.61 20.09 -0.25
N ILE A 410 20.88 18.81 -0.51
CA ILE A 410 20.99 18.27 -1.86
C ILE A 410 19.65 18.45 -2.61
N LEU A 411 18.53 18.14 -1.97
CA LEU A 411 17.20 18.26 -2.57
C LEU A 411 16.83 19.71 -2.85
N LEU A 412 17.04 20.61 -1.88
CA LEU A 412 16.78 22.04 -2.04
C LEU A 412 17.73 22.68 -3.05
N GLY A 413 18.99 22.26 -3.09
CA GLY A 413 20.00 22.75 -4.03
C GLY A 413 19.63 22.43 -5.47
N LYS A 414 19.25 21.18 -5.76
CA LYS A 414 18.71 20.81 -7.09
C LYS A 414 17.46 21.62 -7.44
N HIS A 415 16.54 21.77 -6.50
CA HIS A 415 15.32 22.52 -6.74
C HIS A 415 15.59 24.01 -6.98
N PHE A 416 16.58 24.58 -6.27
CA PHE A 416 17.06 25.94 -6.46
C PHE A 416 17.71 26.13 -7.83
N ILE A 417 18.61 25.22 -8.24
CA ILE A 417 19.19 25.20 -9.59
C ILE A 417 18.07 25.15 -10.64
N PHE A 418 17.13 24.22 -10.51
CA PHE A 418 16.05 24.11 -11.48
C PHE A 418 15.16 25.36 -11.56
N LYS A 419 14.88 26.02 -10.42
CA LYS A 419 14.04 27.23 -10.40
C LYS A 419 14.74 28.48 -10.90
N ASN A 420 16.06 28.55 -10.82
CA ASN A 420 16.84 29.75 -11.13
C ASN A 420 17.61 29.61 -12.45
N ARG A 421 17.13 28.84 -13.42
CA ARG A 421 17.81 28.66 -14.72
C ARG A 421 18.18 29.98 -15.42
N GLN A 422 17.35 31.01 -15.26
CA GLN A 422 17.54 32.33 -15.88
C GLN A 422 18.24 33.35 -14.96
N ARG A 423 18.79 32.92 -13.83
CA ARG A 423 19.45 33.77 -12.83
C ARG A 423 20.80 33.19 -12.45
N SER A 424 21.67 33.98 -11.84
CA SER A 424 22.95 33.47 -11.34
C SER A 424 22.74 32.53 -10.14
N LEU A 425 23.53 31.45 -10.09
CA LEU A 425 23.61 30.59 -8.93
C LEU A 425 24.52 31.25 -7.88
N ASN A 426 23.91 31.73 -6.80
CA ASN A 426 24.60 32.41 -5.71
C ASN A 426 24.33 31.68 -4.39
N LEU A 427 25.39 31.38 -3.64
CA LEU A 427 25.31 30.71 -2.34
C LEU A 427 24.42 31.47 -1.34
N GLN A 428 24.53 32.80 -1.23
CA GLN A 428 23.72 33.61 -0.31
C GLN A 428 22.23 33.58 -0.69
N ALA A 429 21.93 33.58 -1.99
CA ALA A 429 20.56 33.41 -2.47
C ALA A 429 20.03 32.01 -2.15
N PHE A 430 20.87 30.99 -2.22
CA PHE A 430 20.51 29.63 -1.80
C PHE A 430 20.33 29.49 -0.28
N ILE A 431 21.16 30.12 0.53
CA ILE A 431 21.00 30.19 1.99
C ILE A 431 19.65 30.84 2.33
N SER A 432 19.35 32.00 1.72
CA SER A 432 18.05 32.68 1.86
C SER A 432 16.88 31.77 1.46
N TYR A 433 17.07 30.99 0.38
CA TYR A 433 16.10 30.01 -0.09
C TYR A 433 15.87 28.88 0.92
N MET A 434 16.93 28.35 1.53
CA MET A 434 16.84 27.35 2.60
C MET A 434 16.18 27.94 3.86
N SER A 435 16.52 29.17 4.24
CA SER A 435 15.94 29.88 5.38
C SER A 435 14.43 30.04 5.25
N TYR A 436 13.92 30.25 4.04
CA TYR A 436 12.47 30.26 3.78
C TYR A 436 11.81 28.92 4.14
N PHE A 437 12.35 27.79 3.67
CA PHE A 437 11.81 26.46 4.04
C PHE A 437 11.95 26.18 5.52
N HIS A 438 13.07 26.53 6.14
CA HIS A 438 13.29 26.38 7.57
C HIS A 438 12.24 27.14 8.39
N ARG A 439 11.96 28.40 8.04
CA ARG A 439 10.95 29.23 8.72
C ARG A 439 9.54 28.66 8.53
N LEU A 440 9.18 28.25 7.32
CA LEU A 440 7.87 27.65 7.05
C LEU A 440 7.66 26.35 7.84
N GLU A 441 8.64 25.43 7.80
CA GLU A 441 8.56 24.18 8.54
C GLU A 441 8.50 24.42 10.04
N TYR A 442 9.23 25.40 10.57
CA TYR A 442 9.18 25.79 11.97
C TYR A 442 7.77 26.24 12.39
N ILE A 443 7.12 27.10 11.59
CA ILE A 443 5.76 27.57 11.86
C ILE A 443 4.77 26.40 11.88
N ILE A 444 4.91 25.45 10.94
CA ILE A 444 4.06 24.25 10.88
C ILE A 444 4.32 23.35 12.09
N ALA A 445 5.59 23.09 12.42
CA ALA A 445 5.99 22.28 13.56
C ALA A 445 5.50 22.87 14.88
N LYS A 446 5.54 24.21 15.04
CA LYS A 446 4.99 24.91 16.20
C LYS A 446 3.49 24.71 16.34
N ARG A 447 2.73 24.73 15.23
CA ARG A 447 1.28 24.47 15.25
C ARG A 447 0.92 23.02 15.54
N MET A 448 1.81 22.07 15.19
CA MET A 448 1.58 20.63 15.36
C MET A 448 2.24 20.04 16.61
N ASP A 449 2.83 20.86 17.48
CA ASP A 449 3.61 20.46 18.66
C ASP A 449 4.78 19.48 18.34
N LYS A 450 5.49 19.76 17.24
CA LYS A 450 6.59 18.93 16.71
C LYS A 450 7.93 19.67 16.60
N ILE A 451 8.13 20.66 17.46
CA ILE A 451 9.31 21.54 17.41
C ILE A 451 10.62 20.75 17.61
N LYS A 452 10.62 19.72 18.46
CA LYS A 452 11.79 18.86 18.69
C LYS A 452 12.22 18.12 17.41
N GLU A 453 11.26 17.57 16.66
CA GLU A 453 11.52 16.91 15.37
C GLU A 453 12.13 17.89 14.36
N HIS A 454 11.61 19.13 14.31
CA HIS A 454 12.13 20.21 13.46
C HIS A 454 13.60 20.54 13.76
N PHE A 455 13.94 20.75 15.03
CA PHE A 455 15.32 21.05 15.40
C PHE A 455 16.26 19.87 15.18
N GLY A 456 15.81 18.63 15.41
CA GLY A 456 16.59 17.44 15.09
C GLY A 456 16.88 17.31 13.59
N LYS A 457 15.90 17.68 12.74
CA LYS A 457 16.02 17.65 11.27
C LYS A 457 17.02 18.66 10.72
N TRP A 458 16.90 19.93 11.13
CA TRP A 458 17.76 21.01 10.63
C TRP A 458 19.11 21.07 11.35
N GLY A 459 19.20 20.46 12.53
CA GLY A 459 20.44 20.15 13.25
C GLY A 459 21.36 21.37 13.40
N LYS A 460 22.66 21.14 13.17
CA LYS A 460 23.74 22.14 13.28
C LYS A 460 23.58 23.32 12.32
N ILE A 461 22.82 23.14 11.24
CA ILE A 461 22.70 24.12 10.15
C ILE A 461 21.62 25.16 10.46
N ALA A 462 20.72 24.89 11.40
CA ALA A 462 19.67 25.82 11.78
C ALA A 462 20.20 27.19 12.27
N LEU A 463 21.41 27.23 12.84
CA LEU A 463 22.02 28.46 13.33
C LEU A 463 22.50 29.38 12.19
N SER A 464 23.04 28.81 11.12
CA SER A 464 23.51 29.57 9.96
C SER A 464 22.38 30.07 9.06
N LEU A 465 21.15 29.58 9.24
CA LEU A 465 19.95 30.02 8.53
C LEU A 465 19.17 31.13 9.26
N LYS A 466 19.62 31.55 10.45
CA LYS A 466 18.98 32.61 11.26
C LYS A 466 19.53 34.00 11.00
N GLN A 467 20.67 34.11 10.31
CA GLN A 467 21.22 35.35 9.76
C GLN A 467 20.44 35.72 8.49
#